data_AF-A0A8H5U3E6-F1
#
_entry.id   AF-A0A8H5U3E6-F1
#
_cell.length_a   1.000
_cell.length_b   1.000
_cell.length_c   1.000
_cell.angle_alpha   90.00
_cell.angle_beta   90.00
_cell.angle_gamma   90.00
#
_symmetry.space_group_name_H-M   'P 1'
#
loop_
_entity.id
_entity.type
_entity.pdbx_description
1 polymer ?
#
loop_
_entity_poly.entity_id
_entity_poly.type
_entity_poly.pdbx_seq_one_letter_code
_entity_poly.pdbx_strand_id
1 'polypeptide(L)'
;MASSCNQNSNDTPHYLQIFNPPLEPCGNFHLFARFPADIRWLVWQHYLSHERWIDITLRSRSFTSERREQTSHQNYEIILDHRWKISKLFRTTSESRKAALVFYRVQLPCWYERKDESMVNSTLYVCPELDTLMLNHLKVFGDFAHDLWTHDSRRVGLVNLALKVGHPRHNMRTPIIQNHDVSVLRQCLSRIERLIMMSQRGTKKVWRDLPSGSNNTWRSNQAIPIRSGIQSFNRLPYDPRLRDEHLKRVFRGDWNPRHSFNHWFEILLNLQVQHKHKVIYQFGSRRGAWISHRNRHFPTISDRETAAEWVRRDFDELRKWSKRFHQSPEELGGQIDDELTRLFEPSPRPVVGFWLFPMESVFTPADLNLDDTGIVLPHPKTVDMSQHMPKLCLANIY
;
A
#
# COMPACT_ATOMS: atom_id res chain seq x y z
N MET A 1 -27.53 -23.00 29.36
CA MET A 1 -26.39 -23.05 30.29
C MET A 1 -25.18 -22.50 29.54
N ALA A 2 -24.76 -21.30 29.95
CA ALA A 2 -23.61 -20.62 29.37
C ALA A 2 -22.33 -21.31 29.86
N SER A 3 -21.52 -21.80 28.92
CA SER A 3 -20.14 -22.25 29.22
C SER A 3 -19.19 -21.26 28.57
N SER A 4 -18.51 -20.55 29.45
CA SER A 4 -17.38 -19.66 29.26
C SER A 4 -16.35 -20.17 28.26
N CYS A 5 -16.10 -19.38 27.22
CA CYS A 5 -14.82 -19.31 26.52
C CYS A 5 -14.35 -17.85 26.49
N ASN A 6 -14.08 -17.31 27.69
CA ASN A 6 -13.24 -16.13 27.86
C ASN A 6 -11.86 -16.65 28.32
N GLN A 7 -11.00 -16.95 27.35
CA GLN A 7 -9.56 -16.96 27.56
C GLN A 7 -8.94 -15.90 26.63
N ASN A 8 -9.31 -14.65 26.86
CA ASN A 8 -8.42 -13.55 26.55
C ASN A 8 -7.36 -13.53 27.66
N SER A 9 -6.14 -13.91 27.31
CA SER A 9 -4.98 -13.78 28.18
C SER A 9 -4.77 -12.30 28.54
N ASN A 10 -5.00 -11.97 29.81
CA ASN A 10 -4.75 -10.64 30.38
C ASN A 10 -3.25 -10.28 30.51
N ASP A 11 -2.34 -11.14 30.05
CA ASP A 11 -0.89 -10.97 30.25
C ASP A 11 -0.12 -10.40 29.05
N THR A 12 -0.76 -10.16 27.89
CA THR A 12 -0.05 -9.59 26.73
C THR A 12 -0.02 -8.06 26.83
N PRO A 13 1.16 -7.40 26.90
CA PRO A 13 1.25 -5.95 26.96
C PRO A 13 0.54 -5.25 25.80
N HIS A 14 -0.10 -4.10 26.08
CA HIS A 14 -0.91 -3.35 25.11
C HIS A 14 -0.17 -3.04 23.80
N TYR A 15 1.13 -2.72 23.87
CA TYR A 15 1.97 -2.44 22.71
C TYR A 15 2.29 -3.67 21.82
N LEU A 16 1.94 -4.88 22.26
CA LEU A 16 2.01 -6.12 21.46
C LEU A 16 0.63 -6.57 20.95
N GLN A 17 -0.45 -5.96 21.44
CA GLN A 17 -1.80 -6.30 21.01
C GLN A 17 -2.12 -5.60 19.68
N ILE A 18 -2.38 -6.39 18.64
CA ILE A 18 -2.72 -5.86 17.32
C ILE A 18 -4.13 -5.26 17.36
N PHE A 19 -4.26 -4.04 16.84
CA PHE A 19 -5.52 -3.30 16.78
C PHE A 19 -6.53 -3.91 15.81
N ASN A 20 -6.08 -4.57 14.73
CA ASN A 20 -6.98 -5.20 13.76
C ASN A 20 -7.97 -6.13 14.48
N PRO A 21 -9.27 -6.05 14.15
CA PRO A 21 -10.29 -6.83 14.83
C PRO A 21 -9.97 -8.32 14.72
N PRO A 22 -10.20 -9.10 15.79
CA PRO A 22 -10.15 -10.55 15.68
C PRO A 22 -11.17 -11.03 14.67
N LEU A 23 -10.86 -12.16 14.02
CA LEU A 23 -11.91 -12.95 13.41
C LEU A 23 -12.90 -13.30 14.50
N GLU A 24 -14.13 -12.85 14.36
CA GLU A 24 -15.21 -13.52 15.08
C GLU A 24 -15.24 -14.97 14.58
N PRO A 25 -15.27 -15.96 15.48
CA PRO A 25 -15.38 -17.35 15.06
C PRO A 25 -16.63 -17.47 14.20
N CYS A 26 -16.41 -17.71 12.91
CA CYS A 26 -17.47 -17.93 11.96
C CYS A 26 -18.08 -19.28 12.33
N GLY A 27 -19.14 -19.27 13.13
CA GLY A 27 -19.91 -20.48 13.41
C GLY A 27 -20.31 -21.10 12.06
N ASN A 28 -20.32 -22.43 11.98
CA ASN A 28 -20.79 -23.09 10.78
C ASN A 28 -22.25 -22.68 10.52
N PHE A 29 -22.46 -21.81 9.53
CA PHE A 29 -23.81 -21.35 9.19
C PHE A 29 -24.43 -22.32 8.16
N HIS A 30 -24.81 -23.50 8.64
CA HIS A 30 -25.35 -24.58 7.82
C HIS A 30 -26.65 -24.21 7.07
N LEU A 31 -27.34 -23.15 7.50
CA LEU A 31 -28.55 -22.66 6.86
C LEU A 31 -28.30 -21.85 5.59
N PHE A 32 -27.04 -21.50 5.28
CA PHE A 32 -26.72 -20.71 4.08
C PHE A 32 -27.31 -21.33 2.81
N ALA A 33 -27.18 -22.64 2.65
CA ALA A 33 -27.69 -23.36 1.48
C ALA A 33 -29.22 -23.35 1.36
N ARG A 34 -29.94 -23.06 2.44
CA ARG A 34 -31.41 -22.99 2.47
C ARG A 34 -31.94 -21.63 2.05
N PHE A 35 -31.09 -20.61 1.91
CA PHE A 35 -31.52 -19.32 1.42
C PHE A 35 -31.90 -19.39 -0.07
N PRO A 36 -32.90 -18.59 -0.48
CA PRO A 36 -33.18 -18.34 -1.90
C PRO A 36 -31.90 -17.96 -2.67
N ALA A 37 -31.83 -18.34 -3.95
CA ALA A 37 -30.63 -18.18 -4.76
C ALA A 37 -30.17 -16.71 -4.89
N ASP A 38 -31.13 -15.80 -4.99
CA ASP A 38 -30.99 -14.35 -4.96
C ASP A 38 -30.36 -13.84 -3.65
N ILE A 39 -30.77 -14.37 -2.50
CA ILE A 39 -30.16 -14.02 -1.21
C ILE A 39 -28.72 -14.53 -1.13
N ARG A 40 -28.48 -15.79 -1.52
CA ARG A 40 -27.10 -16.35 -1.56
C ARG A 40 -26.19 -15.56 -2.48
N TRP A 41 -26.71 -15.15 -3.64
CA TRP A 41 -26.01 -14.29 -4.58
C TRP A 41 -25.59 -12.95 -3.96
N LEU A 42 -26.51 -12.27 -3.26
CA LEU A 42 -26.21 -11.01 -2.57
C LEU A 42 -25.14 -11.20 -1.50
N VAL A 43 -25.17 -12.29 -0.74
CA VAL A 43 -24.13 -12.60 0.26
C VAL A 43 -22.76 -12.77 -0.41
N TRP A 44 -22.69 -13.48 -1.55
CA TRP A 44 -21.45 -13.62 -2.29
C TRP A 44 -20.91 -12.29 -2.83
N GLN A 45 -21.78 -11.45 -3.38
CA GLN A 45 -21.39 -10.11 -3.83
C GLN A 45 -20.92 -9.23 -2.66
N HIS A 46 -21.61 -9.28 -1.53
CA HIS A 46 -21.23 -8.54 -0.33
C HIS A 46 -19.85 -8.97 0.18
N TYR A 47 -19.57 -10.28 0.24
CA TYR A 47 -18.27 -10.81 0.63
C TYR A 47 -17.12 -10.34 -0.28
N LEU A 48 -17.40 -10.05 -1.56
CA LEU A 48 -16.40 -9.56 -2.50
C LEU A 48 -16.21 -8.04 -2.43
N SER A 49 -17.17 -7.32 -1.86
CA SER A 49 -17.26 -5.85 -1.86
C SER A 49 -16.32 -5.18 -0.85
N HIS A 50 -15.03 -5.46 -0.96
CA HIS A 50 -13.97 -4.85 -0.17
C HIS A 50 -12.92 -4.22 -1.08
N GLU A 51 -12.30 -3.12 -0.63
CA GLU A 51 -11.19 -2.52 -1.36
C GLU A 51 -9.97 -3.45 -1.31
N ARG A 52 -9.21 -3.50 -2.41
CA ARG A 52 -7.95 -4.26 -2.46
C ARG A 52 -6.79 -3.43 -2.95
N TRP A 53 -5.60 -3.75 -2.46
CA TRP A 53 -4.32 -3.19 -2.86
C TRP A 53 -3.50 -4.23 -3.62
N ILE A 54 -3.14 -3.95 -4.86
CA ILE A 54 -2.46 -4.91 -5.74
C ILE A 54 -1.15 -4.29 -6.23
N ASP A 55 0.00 -4.83 -5.80
CA ASP A 55 1.31 -4.39 -6.29
C ASP A 55 1.67 -5.10 -7.60
N ILE A 56 1.93 -4.32 -8.65
CA ILE A 56 2.18 -4.77 -10.01
C ILE A 56 3.50 -4.20 -10.53
N THR A 57 4.31 -5.09 -11.09
CA THR A 57 5.43 -4.78 -11.96
C THR A 57 5.05 -5.05 -13.41
N LEU A 58 4.95 -4.00 -14.22
CA LEU A 58 4.75 -4.11 -15.67
C LEU A 58 6.09 -4.17 -16.44
N ARG A 59 6.47 -5.32 -16.99
CA ARG A 59 7.70 -5.43 -17.80
C ARG A 59 7.37 -5.29 -19.28
N SER A 60 8.13 -4.47 -19.99
CA SER A 60 8.11 -4.50 -21.47
C SER A 60 8.76 -5.81 -21.94
N ARG A 61 8.11 -6.50 -22.89
CA ARG A 61 8.72 -7.66 -23.55
C ARG A 61 9.75 -7.15 -24.56
N SER A 62 11.03 -7.41 -24.33
CA SER A 62 12.04 -7.26 -25.38
C SER A 62 12.06 -8.51 -26.27
N PHE A 63 12.32 -8.34 -27.56
CA PHE A 63 12.43 -9.42 -28.56
C PHE A 63 13.52 -10.49 -28.26
N THR A 64 14.24 -10.38 -27.15
CA THR A 64 15.39 -11.22 -26.79
C THR A 64 15.10 -12.28 -25.73
N SER A 65 13.91 -12.34 -25.14
CA SER A 65 13.58 -13.40 -24.18
C SER A 65 13.17 -14.67 -24.92
N GLU A 66 14.13 -15.54 -25.16
CA GLU A 66 13.91 -16.90 -25.66
C GLU A 66 12.93 -17.68 -24.74
N ARG A 67 12.01 -18.43 -25.37
CA ARG A 67 11.28 -19.57 -24.79
C ARG A 67 10.30 -19.32 -23.63
N ARG A 68 9.46 -18.29 -23.69
CA ARG A 68 8.13 -18.38 -23.05
C ARG A 68 7.09 -18.51 -24.13
N GLU A 69 6.26 -19.56 -24.05
CA GLU A 69 5.20 -19.84 -25.02
C GLU A 69 4.40 -18.57 -25.34
N GLN A 70 4.54 -18.13 -26.59
CA GLN A 70 3.91 -16.95 -27.17
C GLN A 70 2.40 -17.16 -27.23
N THR A 71 1.71 -16.85 -26.13
CA THR A 71 0.26 -17.04 -26.03
C THR A 71 -0.51 -15.72 -25.92
N SER A 72 0.16 -14.56 -25.81
CA SER A 72 -0.53 -13.25 -25.84
C SER A 72 0.15 -12.24 -26.73
N HIS A 73 -0.66 -11.55 -27.55
CA HIS A 73 -0.29 -10.41 -28.41
C HIS A 73 0.12 -9.14 -27.62
N GLN A 74 0.39 -9.25 -26.31
CA GLN A 74 0.69 -8.11 -25.45
C GLN A 74 2.19 -7.79 -25.48
N ASN A 75 2.50 -6.50 -25.64
CA ASN A 75 3.86 -5.94 -25.62
C ASN A 75 4.47 -5.87 -24.20
N TYR A 76 3.73 -6.35 -23.19
CA TYR A 76 4.12 -6.28 -21.80
C TYR A 76 3.72 -7.54 -21.02
N GLU A 77 4.35 -7.71 -19.85
CA GLU A 77 4.03 -8.73 -18.86
C GLU A 77 3.61 -8.09 -17.56
N ILE A 78 2.57 -8.66 -16.95
CA ILE A 78 2.10 -8.31 -15.61
C ILE A 78 2.78 -9.26 -14.62
N ILE A 79 3.57 -8.73 -13.70
CA ILE A 79 4.18 -9.49 -12.61
C ILE A 79 3.63 -9.00 -11.28
N LEU A 80 3.13 -9.92 -10.47
CA LEU A 80 2.65 -9.64 -9.12
C LEU A 80 3.80 -9.82 -8.13
N ASP A 81 4.07 -8.78 -7.34
CA ASP A 81 5.25 -8.71 -6.44
C ASP A 81 5.16 -9.68 -5.24
N HIS A 82 4.02 -10.36 -5.04
CA HIS A 82 3.79 -11.27 -3.93
C HIS A 82 2.82 -12.37 -4.32
N ARG A 83 2.81 -13.46 -3.53
CA ARG A 83 1.92 -14.61 -3.73
C ARG A 83 0.47 -14.14 -3.76
N TRP A 84 -0.12 -14.19 -4.96
CA TRP A 84 -1.49 -13.79 -5.21
C TRP A 84 -2.48 -14.81 -4.62
N LYS A 85 -3.18 -14.43 -3.55
CA LYS A 85 -4.27 -15.23 -2.98
C LYS A 85 -5.56 -14.87 -3.70
N ILE A 86 -5.87 -15.61 -4.77
CA ILE A 86 -7.18 -15.54 -5.44
C ILE A 86 -8.28 -15.77 -4.39
N SER A 87 -9.41 -15.04 -4.50
CA SER A 87 -10.55 -15.21 -3.59
C SER A 87 -10.95 -16.69 -3.47
N LYS A 88 -11.20 -17.14 -2.24
CA LYS A 88 -11.65 -18.53 -1.97
C LYS A 88 -12.96 -18.85 -2.70
N LEU A 89 -13.77 -17.84 -3.04
CA LEU A 89 -15.04 -18.01 -3.76
C LEU A 89 -14.86 -18.62 -5.16
N PHE A 90 -13.68 -18.52 -5.78
CA PHE A 90 -13.40 -19.20 -7.05
C PHE A 90 -13.36 -20.73 -6.94
N ARG A 91 -13.25 -21.27 -5.72
CA ARG A 91 -13.03 -22.71 -5.45
C ARG A 91 -14.04 -23.32 -4.48
N THR A 92 -15.02 -22.56 -4.00
CA THR A 92 -15.95 -23.03 -2.96
C THR A 92 -17.14 -23.77 -3.56
N THR A 93 -17.93 -23.11 -4.41
CA THR A 93 -19.04 -23.72 -5.17
C THR A 93 -19.10 -23.16 -6.59
N SER A 94 -19.90 -23.77 -7.47
CA SER A 94 -20.18 -23.22 -8.81
C SER A 94 -20.84 -21.84 -8.75
N GLU A 95 -21.78 -21.65 -7.81
CA GLU A 95 -22.47 -20.38 -7.57
C GLU A 95 -21.49 -19.29 -7.10
N SER A 96 -20.67 -19.57 -6.09
CA SER A 96 -19.69 -18.58 -5.59
C SER A 96 -18.66 -18.23 -6.66
N ARG A 97 -18.26 -19.20 -7.49
CA ARG A 97 -17.35 -18.98 -8.60
C ARG A 97 -17.98 -18.07 -9.66
N LYS A 98 -19.26 -18.29 -9.98
CA LYS A 98 -20.02 -17.42 -10.90
C LYS A 98 -20.09 -15.99 -10.35
N ALA A 99 -20.40 -15.82 -9.07
CA ALA A 99 -20.42 -14.51 -8.42
C ALA A 99 -19.04 -13.82 -8.48
N ALA A 100 -17.96 -14.55 -8.21
CA ALA A 100 -16.60 -14.02 -8.29
C ALA A 100 -16.20 -13.61 -9.72
N LEU A 101 -16.54 -14.41 -10.73
CA LEU A 101 -16.26 -14.09 -12.14
C LEU A 101 -17.04 -12.88 -12.64
N VAL A 102 -18.28 -12.69 -12.19
CA VAL A 102 -19.09 -11.51 -12.52
C VAL A 102 -18.57 -10.26 -11.81
N PHE A 103 -18.11 -10.40 -10.57
CA PHE A 103 -17.56 -9.29 -9.79
C PHE A 103 -16.20 -8.82 -10.34
N TYR A 104 -15.26 -9.74 -10.57
CA TYR A 104 -13.95 -9.44 -11.15
C TYR A 104 -14.01 -9.44 -12.67
N ARG A 105 -14.59 -8.37 -13.20
CA ARG A 105 -14.93 -8.22 -14.62
C ARG A 105 -13.71 -8.27 -15.53
N VAL A 106 -12.55 -7.81 -15.05
CA VAL A 106 -11.32 -7.79 -15.83
C VAL A 106 -10.45 -8.98 -15.44
N GLN A 107 -10.02 -9.72 -16.46
CA GLN A 107 -9.20 -10.91 -16.31
C GLN A 107 -8.04 -10.81 -17.30
N LEU A 108 -6.82 -10.61 -16.79
CA LEU A 108 -5.62 -10.48 -17.61
C LEU A 108 -4.59 -11.57 -17.24
N PRO A 109 -3.85 -12.12 -18.22
CA PRO A 109 -2.78 -13.06 -17.93
C PRO A 109 -1.68 -12.36 -17.13
N CYS A 110 -1.20 -13.02 -16.08
CA CYS A 110 -0.13 -12.48 -15.25
C CYS A 110 0.81 -13.57 -14.75
N TRP A 111 1.91 -13.14 -14.15
CA TRP A 111 2.88 -14.01 -13.51
C TRP A 111 3.05 -13.61 -12.04
N TYR A 112 3.40 -14.57 -11.20
CA TYR A 112 3.91 -14.27 -9.86
C TYR A 112 5.13 -15.14 -9.56
N GLU A 113 6.03 -14.58 -8.76
CA GLU A 113 7.24 -15.26 -8.30
C GLU A 113 6.92 -16.11 -7.07
N ARG A 114 7.30 -17.39 -7.10
CA ARG A 114 7.22 -18.29 -5.96
C ARG A 114 8.42 -18.09 -5.03
N LYS A 115 8.36 -18.71 -3.84
CA LYS A 115 9.46 -18.66 -2.86
C LYS A 115 10.78 -19.26 -3.40
N ASP A 116 10.68 -20.18 -4.34
CA ASP A 116 11.81 -20.80 -5.04
C ASP A 116 12.26 -19.99 -6.27
N GLU A 117 11.80 -18.74 -6.40
CA GLU A 117 12.09 -17.82 -7.51
C GLU A 117 11.55 -18.28 -8.87
N SER A 118 10.78 -19.37 -8.92
CA SER A 118 10.11 -19.81 -10.14
C SER A 118 8.93 -18.89 -10.47
N MET A 119 8.78 -18.57 -11.76
CA MET A 119 7.67 -17.76 -12.26
C MET A 119 6.50 -18.67 -12.65
N VAL A 120 5.31 -18.35 -12.14
CA VAL A 120 4.10 -19.13 -12.41
C VAL A 120 3.04 -18.30 -13.09
N ASN A 121 2.50 -18.85 -14.18
CA ASN A 121 1.36 -18.31 -14.90
C ASN A 121 0.10 -18.28 -14.03
N SER A 122 -0.62 -17.18 -14.08
CA SER A 122 -1.87 -16.97 -13.38
C SER A 122 -2.76 -15.94 -14.09
N THR A 123 -3.86 -15.59 -13.44
CA THR A 123 -4.81 -14.59 -13.93
C THR A 123 -4.95 -13.50 -12.88
N LEU A 124 -4.72 -12.26 -13.31
CA LEU A 124 -5.04 -11.06 -12.55
C LEU A 124 -6.54 -10.79 -12.71
N TYR A 125 -7.26 -10.90 -11.60
CA TYR A 125 -8.68 -10.61 -11.49
C TYR A 125 -8.86 -9.21 -10.90
N VAL A 126 -9.52 -8.30 -11.62
CA VAL A 126 -9.69 -6.89 -11.22
C VAL A 126 -11.16 -6.48 -11.23
N CYS A 127 -11.55 -5.80 -10.16
CA CYS A 127 -12.75 -4.99 -10.02
C CYS A 127 -12.32 -3.51 -10.02
N PRO A 128 -12.41 -2.83 -11.18
CA PRO A 128 -11.93 -1.46 -11.38
C PRO A 128 -12.26 -0.47 -10.25
N GLU A 129 -13.48 -0.52 -9.74
CA GLU A 129 -14.01 0.44 -8.77
C GLU A 129 -13.42 0.27 -7.36
N LEU A 130 -12.98 -0.94 -7.00
CA LEU A 130 -12.55 -1.27 -5.63
C LEU A 130 -11.06 -1.61 -5.52
N ASP A 131 -10.41 -1.95 -6.63
CA ASP A 131 -9.00 -2.33 -6.65
C ASP A 131 -8.10 -1.14 -6.93
N THR A 132 -7.22 -0.84 -6.00
CA THR A 132 -6.10 0.09 -6.19
C THR A 132 -4.89 -0.66 -6.71
N LEU A 133 -4.43 -0.30 -7.92
CA LEU A 133 -3.25 -0.90 -8.55
C LEU A 133 -2.02 -0.06 -8.26
N MET A 134 -1.08 -0.59 -7.48
CA MET A 134 0.22 0.02 -7.22
C MET A 134 1.21 -0.38 -8.31
N LEU A 135 1.60 0.57 -9.16
CA LEU A 135 2.55 0.32 -10.23
C LEU A 135 3.97 0.74 -9.82
N ASN A 136 4.93 -0.11 -10.13
CA ASN A 136 6.34 0.17 -9.87
C ASN A 136 6.96 1.18 -10.84
N HIS A 137 6.42 1.25 -12.06
CA HIS A 137 6.87 2.12 -13.14
C HIS A 137 5.79 2.22 -14.23
N LEU A 138 5.84 3.31 -15.01
CA LEU A 138 4.84 3.67 -16.02
C LEU A 138 5.24 3.35 -17.47
N LYS A 139 6.35 2.63 -17.70
CA LYS A 139 6.94 2.45 -19.05
C LYS A 139 5.94 1.97 -20.11
N VAL A 140 5.10 0.99 -19.76
CA VAL A 140 4.08 0.35 -20.63
C VAL A 140 2.67 0.58 -20.08
N PHE A 141 2.47 1.69 -19.36
CA PHE A 141 1.22 2.01 -18.70
C PHE A 141 0.04 2.14 -19.68
N GLY A 142 0.27 2.75 -20.85
CA GLY A 142 -0.78 2.98 -21.86
C GLY A 142 -1.47 1.68 -22.27
N ASP A 143 -0.69 0.68 -22.71
CA ASP A 143 -1.21 -0.63 -23.13
C ASP A 143 -1.93 -1.34 -22.00
N PHE A 144 -1.33 -1.34 -20.81
CA PHE A 144 -1.94 -1.97 -19.64
C PHE A 144 -3.28 -1.33 -19.25
N ALA A 145 -3.33 0.00 -19.19
CA ALA A 145 -4.55 0.72 -18.85
C ALA A 145 -5.62 0.58 -19.95
N HIS A 146 -5.20 0.55 -21.21
CA HIS A 146 -6.08 0.27 -22.33
C HIS A 146 -6.68 -1.14 -22.23
N ASP A 147 -5.86 -2.16 -21.93
CA ASP A 147 -6.32 -3.54 -21.76
C ASP A 147 -7.31 -3.68 -20.59
N LEU A 148 -7.08 -3.01 -19.47
CA LEU A 148 -8.04 -2.96 -18.36
C LEU A 148 -9.39 -2.39 -18.82
N TRP A 149 -9.38 -1.38 -19.69
CA TRP A 149 -10.60 -0.77 -20.23
C TRP A 149 -11.27 -1.63 -21.31
N THR A 150 -10.49 -2.28 -22.18
CA THR A 150 -11.01 -3.11 -23.27
C THR A 150 -11.62 -4.42 -22.77
N HIS A 151 -11.07 -4.98 -21.68
CA HIS A 151 -11.55 -6.22 -21.07
C HIS A 151 -12.64 -5.98 -20.02
N ASP A 152 -12.86 -4.74 -19.58
CA ASP A 152 -13.99 -4.41 -18.70
C ASP A 152 -15.29 -4.29 -19.50
N SER A 153 -16.23 -5.20 -19.24
CA SER A 153 -17.59 -5.14 -19.79
C SER A 153 -18.33 -3.83 -19.48
N ARG A 154 -17.98 -3.14 -18.39
CA ARG A 154 -18.55 -1.83 -18.01
C ARG A 154 -17.75 -0.65 -18.51
N ARG A 155 -16.62 -0.86 -19.19
CA ARG A 155 -15.75 0.19 -19.74
C ARG A 155 -15.28 1.23 -18.71
N VAL A 156 -15.13 0.84 -17.43
CA VAL A 156 -14.60 1.71 -16.37
C VAL A 156 -13.10 1.90 -16.56
N GLY A 157 -12.35 0.80 -16.76
CA GLY A 157 -10.91 0.83 -16.94
C GLY A 157 -10.15 1.12 -15.64
N LEU A 158 -8.95 1.70 -15.72
CA LEU A 158 -8.15 2.00 -14.54
C LEU A 158 -8.57 3.34 -13.91
N VAL A 159 -9.17 3.29 -12.72
CA VAL A 159 -9.63 4.49 -11.97
C VAL A 159 -8.89 4.72 -10.65
N ASN A 160 -8.37 3.66 -10.01
CA ASN A 160 -7.62 3.74 -8.75
C ASN A 160 -6.15 3.35 -8.96
N LEU A 161 -5.27 4.35 -9.06
CA LEU A 161 -3.84 4.17 -9.30
C LEU A 161 -3.04 4.53 -8.05
N ALA A 162 -1.99 3.76 -7.79
CA ALA A 162 -0.98 4.13 -6.82
C ALA A 162 0.42 4.01 -7.41
N LEU A 163 1.31 4.91 -6.99
CA LEU A 163 2.70 4.99 -7.45
C LEU A 163 3.64 5.13 -6.26
N LYS A 164 4.86 4.62 -6.42
CA LYS A 164 5.92 4.75 -5.40
C LYS A 164 6.51 6.16 -5.42
N VAL A 165 6.51 6.83 -4.27
CA VAL A 165 7.33 8.04 -4.06
C VAL A 165 8.79 7.66 -4.19
N GLY A 166 9.48 8.32 -5.12
CA GLY A 166 10.89 8.10 -5.40
C GLY A 166 11.37 9.12 -6.41
N HIS A 167 12.63 8.97 -6.85
CA HIS A 167 13.18 9.85 -7.87
C HIS A 167 12.34 9.73 -9.17
N PRO A 168 11.81 10.84 -9.72
CA PRO A 168 10.95 10.80 -10.91
C PRO A 168 11.58 10.06 -12.10
N ARG A 169 12.89 10.28 -12.34
CA ARG A 169 13.71 9.56 -13.33
C ARG A 169 13.71 8.02 -13.23
N HIS A 170 13.25 7.41 -12.15
CA HIS A 170 13.19 5.95 -11.98
C HIS A 170 11.76 5.41 -12.01
N ASN A 171 10.82 6.05 -11.31
CA ASN A 171 9.46 5.52 -11.12
C ASN A 171 8.45 6.09 -12.12
N MET A 172 8.69 7.31 -12.60
CA MET A 172 7.78 8.05 -13.48
C MET A 172 8.51 8.56 -14.70
N ARG A 173 9.49 7.82 -15.25
CA ARG A 173 9.92 8.11 -16.63
C ARG A 173 8.66 8.21 -17.47
N THR A 174 8.53 9.31 -18.22
CA THR A 174 7.45 9.50 -19.18
C THR A 174 7.24 8.15 -19.85
N PRO A 175 6.02 7.58 -19.84
CA PRO A 175 5.76 6.31 -20.51
C PRO A 175 6.48 6.40 -21.84
N ILE A 176 7.43 5.52 -22.10
CA ILE A 176 8.15 5.64 -23.37
C ILE A 176 7.04 5.42 -24.37
N ILE A 177 6.70 6.46 -25.13
CA ILE A 177 5.72 6.41 -26.21
C ILE A 177 6.42 5.60 -27.31
N GLN A 178 6.64 4.32 -27.04
CA GLN A 178 7.14 3.37 -28.02
C GLN A 178 5.91 3.09 -28.86
N ASN A 179 5.76 3.82 -29.97
CA ASN A 179 4.83 3.50 -31.06
C ASN A 179 3.33 3.53 -30.75
N HIS A 180 2.88 4.08 -29.61
CA HIS A 180 1.45 4.13 -29.26
C HIS A 180 0.83 5.52 -29.40
N ASP A 181 -0.46 5.52 -29.75
CA ASP A 181 -1.29 6.72 -29.91
C ASP A 181 -1.40 7.46 -28.56
N VAL A 182 -0.86 8.68 -28.53
CA VAL A 182 -0.93 9.63 -27.41
C VAL A 182 -2.39 9.82 -26.95
N SER A 183 -3.36 9.66 -27.85
CA SER A 183 -4.78 9.74 -27.55
C SER A 183 -5.23 8.65 -26.57
N VAL A 184 -4.72 7.41 -26.70
CA VAL A 184 -5.07 6.27 -25.84
C VAL A 184 -4.55 6.51 -24.43
N LEU A 185 -3.29 6.93 -24.31
CA LEU A 185 -2.69 7.28 -23.02
C LEU A 185 -3.46 8.42 -22.35
N ARG A 186 -3.80 9.48 -23.11
CA ARG A 186 -4.61 10.60 -22.62
C ARG A 186 -5.99 10.13 -22.13
N GLN A 187 -6.64 9.25 -22.88
CA GLN A 187 -7.93 8.65 -22.48
C GLN A 187 -7.79 7.85 -21.18
N CYS A 188 -6.76 7.02 -21.06
CA CYS A 188 -6.56 6.19 -19.88
C CYS A 188 -6.30 7.07 -18.64
N LEU A 189 -5.46 8.09 -18.77
CA LEU A 189 -5.18 9.02 -17.69
C LEU A 189 -6.42 9.84 -17.30
N SER A 190 -7.26 10.26 -18.25
CA SER A 190 -8.45 11.05 -17.93
C SER A 190 -9.48 10.33 -17.07
N ARG A 191 -9.42 8.99 -17.00
CA ARG A 191 -10.30 8.15 -16.15
C ARG A 191 -9.86 8.05 -14.70
N ILE A 192 -8.61 8.41 -14.38
CA ILE A 192 -8.12 8.29 -13.00
C ILE A 192 -9.01 9.10 -12.07
N GLU A 193 -9.60 8.43 -11.09
CA GLU A 193 -10.43 9.04 -10.03
C GLU A 193 -9.64 9.18 -8.74
N ARG A 194 -8.65 8.31 -8.52
CA ARG A 194 -7.80 8.34 -7.33
C ARG A 194 -6.34 8.08 -7.70
N LEU A 195 -5.47 8.94 -7.20
CA LEU A 195 -4.02 8.76 -7.26
C LEU A 195 -3.43 8.75 -5.85
N ILE A 196 -2.70 7.68 -5.52
CA ILE A 196 -1.99 7.55 -4.24
C ILE A 196 -0.49 7.52 -4.48
N MET A 197 0.23 8.52 -3.96
CA MET A 197 1.69 8.51 -3.88
C MET A 197 2.12 7.83 -2.59
N MET A 198 2.55 6.57 -2.66
CA MET A 198 2.90 5.75 -1.51
C MET A 198 4.38 5.86 -1.17
N SER A 199 4.71 6.10 0.09
CA SER A 199 6.09 6.10 0.55
C SER A 199 6.76 4.72 0.31
N GLN A 200 7.81 4.69 -0.51
CA GLN A 200 8.41 3.46 -1.02
C GLN A 200 9.09 2.60 0.06
N ARG A 201 9.84 3.25 0.96
CA ARG A 201 10.59 2.58 2.04
C ARG A 201 9.77 2.44 3.33
N GLY A 202 8.53 2.94 3.29
CA GLY A 202 7.76 3.22 4.46
C GLY A 202 8.40 4.30 5.34
N THR A 203 7.64 4.78 6.31
CA THR A 203 8.18 5.63 7.36
C THR A 203 9.09 4.80 8.26
N LYS A 204 10.31 5.28 8.48
CA LYS A 204 11.25 4.66 9.40
C LYS A 204 10.64 4.68 10.81
N LYS A 205 10.70 3.56 11.53
CA LYS A 205 10.25 3.50 12.93
C LYS A 205 11.08 4.46 13.78
N VAL A 206 12.38 4.45 13.53
CA VAL A 206 13.37 5.29 14.19
C VAL A 206 14.12 6.03 13.11
N TRP A 207 14.22 7.34 13.21
CA TRP A 207 15.00 8.15 12.30
C TRP A 207 15.82 9.16 13.08
N ARG A 208 16.87 9.65 12.44
CA ARG A 208 17.66 10.76 12.93
C ARG A 208 17.13 12.03 12.29
N ASP A 209 16.71 12.99 13.11
CA ASP A 209 16.60 14.36 12.68
C ASP A 209 18.02 14.85 12.40
N LEU A 210 18.35 14.97 11.12
CA LEU A 210 19.56 15.65 10.67
C LEU A 210 19.21 17.13 10.60
N PRO A 211 19.82 18.02 11.40
CA PRO A 211 19.49 19.41 11.28
C PRO A 211 20.39 20.08 10.25
N SER A 212 19.86 21.20 9.74
CA SER A 212 20.64 22.36 9.35
C SER A 212 21.32 23.01 10.59
N GLY A 213 21.95 22.22 11.49
CA GLY A 213 22.43 22.62 12.83
C GLY A 213 22.91 21.44 13.71
N SER A 214 23.53 21.70 14.87
CA SER A 214 24.48 20.81 15.58
C SER A 214 23.93 19.64 16.44
N ASN A 215 22.63 19.51 16.68
CA ASN A 215 22.09 18.45 17.57
C ASN A 215 21.27 17.39 16.80
N ASN A 216 21.94 16.31 16.41
CA ASN A 216 21.30 15.12 15.84
C ASN A 216 20.44 14.42 16.89
N THR A 217 19.11 14.38 16.72
CA THR A 217 18.21 13.68 17.67
C THR A 217 17.57 12.46 17.00
N TRP A 218 17.65 11.30 17.64
CA TRP A 218 16.90 10.11 17.25
C TRP A 218 15.47 10.20 17.74
N ARG A 219 14.51 9.85 16.88
CA ARG A 219 13.07 9.88 17.17
C ARG A 219 12.36 8.63 16.71
N SER A 220 11.18 8.37 17.25
CA SER A 220 10.32 7.26 16.81
C SER A 220 8.86 7.64 16.74
N ASN A 221 8.11 7.03 15.81
CA ASN A 221 6.66 7.10 15.77
C ASN A 221 6.10 5.68 15.67
N GLN A 222 5.51 5.20 16.77
CA GLN A 222 4.99 3.83 16.87
C GLN A 222 3.57 3.69 16.31
N ALA A 223 2.89 4.81 16.03
CA ALA A 223 1.51 4.81 15.56
C ALA A 223 1.37 4.38 14.09
N ILE A 224 2.43 4.49 13.29
CA ILE A 224 2.38 4.25 11.85
C ILE A 224 2.01 2.79 11.55
N PRO A 225 0.99 2.55 10.69
CA PRO A 225 0.55 1.21 10.32
C PRO A 225 1.64 0.36 9.67
N ILE A 226 1.64 -0.93 9.96
CA ILE A 226 2.60 -1.92 9.45
C ILE A 226 2.10 -2.47 8.11
N ARG A 227 2.96 -2.49 7.09
CA ARG A 227 2.63 -3.10 5.80
C ARG A 227 2.47 -4.63 5.93
N SER A 228 1.38 -5.18 5.39
CA SER A 228 1.22 -6.63 5.18
C SER A 228 1.28 -7.04 3.71
N GLY A 229 1.31 -8.36 3.48
CA GLY A 229 1.02 -8.98 2.18
C GLY A 229 -0.47 -9.25 1.97
N ILE A 230 -1.33 -8.80 2.89
CA ILE A 230 -2.78 -8.89 2.74
C ILE A 230 -3.24 -7.74 1.84
N GLN A 231 -4.07 -8.08 0.87
CA GLN A 231 -4.49 -7.15 -0.17
C GLN A 231 -5.79 -6.44 0.19
N SER A 232 -6.73 -7.11 0.88
CA SER A 232 -8.01 -6.52 1.23
C SER A 232 -7.92 -5.65 2.47
N PHE A 233 -8.61 -4.51 2.45
CA PHE A 233 -8.67 -3.58 3.57
C PHE A 233 -10.02 -2.88 3.66
N ASN A 234 -10.33 -2.41 4.87
CA ASN A 234 -11.43 -1.51 5.15
C ASN A 234 -10.89 -0.11 5.41
N ARG A 235 -11.51 0.91 4.80
CA ARG A 235 -11.10 2.30 4.98
C ARG A 235 -11.91 2.95 6.10
N LEU A 236 -11.24 3.27 7.20
CA LEU A 236 -11.80 4.11 8.26
C LEU A 236 -11.59 5.59 7.92
N PRO A 237 -12.56 6.47 8.27
CA PRO A 237 -12.47 7.90 7.97
C PRO A 237 -11.29 8.58 8.70
N TYR A 238 -10.91 8.06 9.87
CA TYR A 238 -9.72 8.47 10.61
C TYR A 238 -9.13 7.26 11.36
N ASP A 239 -7.89 7.37 11.82
CA ASP A 239 -7.28 6.37 12.71
C ASP A 239 -7.68 6.62 14.17
N PRO A 240 -8.52 5.76 14.78
CA PRO A 240 -9.04 5.99 16.13
C PRO A 240 -8.00 5.79 17.23
N ARG A 241 -6.79 5.32 16.90
CA ARG A 241 -5.70 5.14 17.87
C ARG A 241 -4.89 6.42 18.08
N LEU A 242 -5.09 7.42 17.22
CA LEU A 242 -4.25 8.61 17.20
C LEU A 242 -4.66 9.61 18.28
N ARG A 243 -3.65 10.39 18.71
CA ARG A 243 -3.72 11.58 19.54
C ARG A 243 -2.89 12.64 18.82
N ASP A 244 -3.13 13.92 19.09
CA ASP A 244 -2.49 15.03 18.36
C ASP A 244 -0.97 14.90 18.29
N GLU A 245 -0.33 14.50 19.38
CA GLU A 245 1.13 14.29 19.46
C GLU A 245 1.68 13.33 18.40
N HIS A 246 0.93 12.27 18.05
CA HIS A 246 1.38 11.27 17.08
C HIS A 246 1.49 11.82 15.65
N LEU A 247 0.84 12.95 15.36
CA LEU A 247 0.84 13.59 14.04
C LEU A 247 1.72 14.84 13.97
N LYS A 248 2.19 15.38 15.10
CA LYS A 248 3.08 16.56 15.11
C LYS A 248 4.40 16.31 14.37
N ARG A 249 4.82 15.06 14.25
CA ARG A 249 6.10 14.67 13.63
C ARG A 249 5.96 13.40 12.80
N VAL A 250 5.34 13.51 11.63
CA VAL A 250 5.23 12.41 10.67
C VAL A 250 6.41 12.44 9.70
N PHE A 251 7.21 11.36 9.68
CA PHE A 251 8.27 11.22 8.70
C PHE A 251 7.72 10.82 7.33
N ARG A 252 8.00 11.64 6.31
CA ARG A 252 7.44 11.52 4.95
C ARG A 252 8.17 10.54 4.04
N GLY A 253 9.35 10.06 4.44
CA GLY A 253 10.20 9.23 3.60
C GLY A 253 11.55 9.90 3.31
N ASP A 254 12.45 9.12 2.71
CA ASP A 254 13.75 9.64 2.24
C ASP A 254 13.60 10.55 1.00
N TRP A 255 12.46 10.48 0.31
CA TRP A 255 12.15 11.23 -0.90
C TRP A 255 11.02 12.21 -0.64
N ASN A 256 11.14 13.43 -1.18
CA ASN A 256 10.09 14.43 -1.08
C ASN A 256 8.90 14.04 -1.99
N PRO A 257 7.70 13.74 -1.44
CA PRO A 257 6.53 13.37 -2.24
C PRO A 257 6.11 14.48 -3.21
N ARG A 258 6.44 15.75 -2.94
CA ARG A 258 6.14 16.89 -3.81
C ARG A 258 6.66 16.67 -5.23
N HIS A 259 7.91 16.23 -5.41
CA HIS A 259 8.46 15.98 -6.75
C HIS A 259 7.69 14.91 -7.51
N SER A 260 7.20 13.87 -6.81
CA SER A 260 6.38 12.83 -7.45
C SER A 260 5.03 13.38 -7.92
N PHE A 261 4.40 14.26 -7.14
CA PHE A 261 3.16 14.93 -7.56
C PHE A 261 3.38 15.96 -8.67
N ASN A 262 4.40 16.81 -8.57
CA ASN A 262 4.74 17.78 -9.63
C ASN A 262 4.94 17.07 -10.97
N HIS A 263 5.76 16.01 -10.95
CA HIS A 263 6.02 15.21 -12.16
C HIS A 263 4.74 14.56 -12.71
N TRP A 264 3.84 14.09 -11.84
CA TRP A 264 2.54 13.60 -12.28
C TRP A 264 1.71 14.70 -12.96
N PHE A 265 1.65 15.89 -12.38
CA PHE A 265 0.93 17.03 -12.98
C PHE A 265 1.56 17.50 -14.29
N GLU A 266 2.89 17.47 -14.40
CA GLU A 266 3.59 17.73 -15.67
C GLU A 266 3.20 16.72 -16.74
N ILE A 267 3.09 15.43 -16.41
CA ILE A 267 2.59 14.41 -17.35
C ILE A 267 1.18 14.76 -17.82
N LEU A 268 0.27 15.09 -16.90
CA LEU A 268 -1.11 15.45 -17.25
C LEU A 268 -1.16 16.71 -18.13
N LEU A 269 -0.37 17.74 -17.80
CA LEU A 269 -0.29 18.99 -18.54
C LEU A 269 0.26 18.78 -19.96
N ASN A 270 1.39 18.08 -20.08
CA ASN A 270 2.04 17.80 -21.37
C ASN A 270 1.15 16.96 -22.29
N LEU A 271 0.37 16.04 -21.72
CA LEU A 271 -0.58 15.22 -22.46
C LEU A 271 -1.94 15.90 -22.65
N GLN A 272 -2.14 17.11 -22.11
CA GLN A 272 -3.39 17.86 -22.13
C GLN A 272 -4.57 17.03 -21.61
N VAL A 273 -4.35 16.29 -20.52
CA VAL A 273 -5.37 15.48 -19.86
C VAL A 273 -6.31 16.41 -19.12
N GLN A 274 -7.59 16.34 -19.46
CA GLN A 274 -8.66 17.01 -18.74
C GLN A 274 -9.56 15.97 -18.07
N HIS A 275 -9.71 16.08 -16.75
CA HIS A 275 -10.64 15.26 -15.99
C HIS A 275 -12.01 15.94 -15.96
N LYS A 276 -13.08 15.20 -16.25
CA LYS A 276 -14.47 15.67 -16.15
C LYS A 276 -15.04 15.51 -14.74
N HIS A 277 -14.21 15.05 -13.81
CA HIS A 277 -14.55 14.73 -12.43
C HIS A 277 -13.43 15.18 -11.50
N LYS A 278 -13.74 15.27 -10.21
CA LYS A 278 -12.76 15.57 -9.18
C LYS A 278 -11.86 14.34 -8.96
N VAL A 279 -10.56 14.50 -9.14
CA VAL A 279 -9.56 13.47 -8.83
C VAL A 279 -9.14 13.60 -7.36
N ILE A 280 -9.09 12.47 -6.66
CA ILE A 280 -8.65 12.40 -5.27
C ILE A 280 -7.15 12.08 -5.24
N TYR A 281 -6.35 13.07 -4.86
CA TYR A 281 -4.91 12.94 -4.68
C TYR A 281 -4.58 12.69 -3.21
N GLN A 282 -3.77 11.66 -2.94
CA GLN A 282 -3.44 11.27 -1.57
C GLN A 282 -1.99 10.84 -1.42
N PHE A 283 -1.43 11.09 -0.25
CA PHE A 283 -0.13 10.58 0.17
C PHE A 283 -0.32 9.36 1.08
N GLY A 284 0.25 8.23 0.67
CA GLY A 284 0.21 6.99 1.42
C GLY A 284 1.43 6.85 2.33
N SER A 285 1.17 6.58 3.60
CA SER A 285 2.23 6.28 4.58
C SER A 285 1.99 4.95 5.26
N ARG A 286 3.05 4.17 5.39
CA ARG A 286 3.05 2.90 6.10
C ARG A 286 4.45 2.60 6.55
N ARG A 287 4.57 1.68 7.47
CA ARG A 287 5.82 1.23 8.03
C ARG A 287 6.34 0.02 7.27
N GLY A 288 7.56 0.13 6.78
CA GLY A 288 8.33 -1.00 6.26
C GLY A 288 9.09 -1.73 7.37
N ALA A 289 9.77 -2.83 7.04
CA ALA A 289 10.71 -3.46 7.95
C ALA A 289 11.82 -2.48 8.40
N TRP A 290 12.33 -2.68 9.61
CA TRP A 290 13.21 -1.77 10.35
C TRP A 290 14.50 -1.36 9.60
N ILE A 291 14.97 -2.13 8.61
CA ILE A 291 16.24 -1.88 7.92
C ILE A 291 16.01 -1.64 6.43
N SER A 292 16.54 -0.50 5.96
CA SER A 292 16.84 -0.27 4.55
C SER A 292 17.71 -1.40 4.01
N HIS A 293 17.27 -2.03 2.92
CA HIS A 293 17.97 -3.04 2.08
C HIS A 293 17.49 -4.49 2.30
N ARG A 294 16.86 -5.01 1.22
CA ARG A 294 16.97 -6.36 0.64
C ARG A 294 16.93 -7.60 1.56
N ASN A 295 16.52 -7.52 2.81
CA ASN A 295 16.40 -8.73 3.61
C ASN A 295 15.09 -9.45 3.22
N ARG A 296 15.19 -10.35 2.22
CA ARG A 296 14.12 -11.26 1.75
C ARG A 296 13.55 -12.15 2.88
N HIS A 297 14.10 -12.07 4.09
CA HIS A 297 13.79 -12.91 5.25
C HIS A 297 12.87 -12.28 6.30
N PHE A 298 12.34 -11.06 6.10
CA PHE A 298 11.24 -10.60 6.96
C PHE A 298 9.97 -11.35 6.58
N PRO A 299 9.31 -12.06 7.53
CA PRO A 299 8.09 -12.79 7.22
C PRO A 299 7.03 -11.80 6.74
N THR A 300 6.42 -12.14 5.61
CA THR A 300 5.27 -11.39 5.10
C THR A 300 4.10 -11.65 6.03
N ILE A 301 3.54 -10.58 6.60
CA ILE A 301 2.31 -10.69 7.41
C ILE A 301 1.19 -11.18 6.49
N SER A 302 0.68 -12.38 6.76
CA SER A 302 -0.36 -13.06 5.96
C SER A 302 -1.64 -13.36 6.73
N ASP A 303 -1.57 -13.29 8.05
CA ASP A 303 -2.59 -13.67 9.04
C ASP A 303 -2.25 -13.04 10.40
N ARG A 304 -3.09 -13.29 11.41
CA ARG A 304 -2.97 -12.69 12.75
C ARG A 304 -1.77 -13.20 13.54
N GLU A 305 -1.43 -14.47 13.36
CA GLU A 305 -0.29 -15.10 14.04
C GLU A 305 1.03 -14.51 13.53
N THR A 306 1.22 -14.49 12.21
CA THR A 306 2.40 -13.88 11.58
C THR A 306 2.48 -12.38 11.85
N ALA A 307 1.35 -11.68 11.99
CA ALA A 307 1.33 -10.29 12.44
C ALA A 307 1.86 -10.16 13.89
N ALA A 308 1.42 -11.02 14.80
CA ALA A 308 1.82 -10.97 16.20
C ALA A 308 3.31 -11.29 16.37
N GLU A 309 3.82 -12.27 15.63
CA GLU A 309 5.25 -12.58 15.54
C GLU A 309 6.05 -11.39 15.01
N TRP A 310 5.55 -10.75 13.94
CA TRP A 310 6.19 -9.58 13.37
C TRP A 310 6.31 -8.47 14.41
N VAL A 311 5.23 -8.16 15.13
CA VAL A 311 5.20 -7.13 16.18
C VAL A 311 6.16 -7.45 17.32
N ARG A 312 6.19 -8.71 17.79
CA ARG A 312 7.13 -9.15 18.83
C ARG A 312 8.59 -8.97 18.41
N ARG A 313 8.96 -9.50 17.24
CA ARG A 313 10.32 -9.38 16.71
C ARG A 313 10.72 -7.92 16.52
N ASP A 314 9.80 -7.13 15.98
CA ASP A 314 10.03 -5.71 15.74
C ASP A 314 10.25 -4.91 17.04
N PHE A 315 9.54 -5.28 18.09
CA PHE A 315 9.72 -4.69 19.41
C PHE A 315 11.05 -5.12 20.04
N ASP A 316 11.44 -6.39 19.91
CA ASP A 316 12.73 -6.89 20.39
C ASP A 316 13.91 -6.22 19.70
N GLU A 317 13.84 -6.00 18.38
CA GLU A 317 14.88 -5.27 17.64
C GLU A 317 15.00 -3.82 18.10
N LEU A 318 13.87 -3.14 18.36
CA LEU A 318 13.89 -1.79 18.92
C LEU A 318 14.52 -1.76 20.32
N ARG A 319 14.22 -2.76 21.16
CA ARG A 319 14.81 -2.90 22.50
C ARG A 319 16.32 -3.13 22.41
N LYS A 320 16.79 -4.00 21.50
CA LYS A 320 18.23 -4.23 21.27
C LYS A 320 18.93 -2.95 20.80
N TRP A 321 18.31 -2.22 19.87
CA TRP A 321 18.84 -0.94 19.39
C TRP A 321 18.95 0.10 20.52
N SER A 322 17.89 0.24 21.33
CA SER A 322 17.90 1.16 22.47
C SER A 322 19.00 0.81 23.47
N LYS A 323 19.18 -0.48 23.82
CA LYS A 323 20.29 -0.92 24.67
C LYS A 323 21.66 -0.57 24.10
N ARG A 324 21.89 -0.82 22.80
CA ARG A 324 23.14 -0.46 22.12
C ARG A 324 23.42 1.03 22.18
N PHE A 325 22.39 1.86 22.00
CA PHE A 325 22.53 3.31 22.10
C PHE A 325 22.96 3.77 23.49
N HIS A 326 22.38 3.21 24.56
CA HIS A 326 22.76 3.57 25.92
C HIS A 326 24.15 3.04 26.32
N GLN A 327 24.59 1.93 25.72
CA GLN A 327 25.92 1.34 25.97
C GLN A 327 27.03 2.08 25.24
N SER A 328 26.77 2.53 24.00
CA SER A 328 27.74 3.26 23.17
C SER A 328 27.09 4.48 22.47
N PRO A 329 26.78 5.57 23.21
CA PRO A 329 26.18 6.77 22.61
C PRO A 329 27.09 7.40 21.52
N GLU A 330 28.40 7.29 21.70
CA GLU A 330 29.44 7.82 20.82
C GLU A 330 29.48 7.12 19.45
N GLU A 331 29.19 5.81 19.40
CA GLU A 331 29.16 5.02 18.16
C GLU A 331 27.99 5.40 17.25
N LEU A 332 26.82 5.64 17.84
CA LEU A 332 25.61 5.96 17.08
C LEU A 332 25.47 7.47 16.85
N GLY A 333 26.03 8.31 17.73
CA GLY A 333 26.01 9.76 17.67
C GLY A 333 24.62 10.38 17.86
N GLY A 334 24.59 11.56 18.47
CA GLY A 334 23.37 12.32 18.73
C GLY A 334 22.72 12.04 20.08
N GLN A 335 21.53 12.62 20.31
CA GLN A 335 20.71 12.43 21.51
C GLN A 335 19.46 11.59 21.18
N ILE A 336 18.84 10.98 22.18
CA ILE A 336 17.53 10.32 22.06
C ILE A 336 16.45 11.31 22.54
N ASP A 337 15.35 11.42 21.79
CA ASP A 337 14.16 12.15 22.22
C ASP A 337 13.47 11.46 23.41
N ASP A 338 12.85 12.23 24.31
CA ASP A 338 12.18 11.73 25.51
C ASP A 338 11.07 10.71 25.19
N GLU A 339 10.46 10.81 24.00
CA GLU A 339 9.45 9.86 23.50
C GLU A 339 10.04 8.46 23.21
N LEU A 340 11.31 8.41 22.79
CA LEU A 340 12.09 7.17 22.67
C LEU A 340 12.64 6.70 24.03
N THR A 341 12.71 7.56 25.04
CA THR A 341 13.00 7.14 26.42
C THR A 341 11.78 6.42 27.02
N ARG A 342 10.57 6.79 26.59
CA ARG A 342 9.27 6.22 27.00
C ARG A 342 8.77 5.08 26.09
N LEU A 343 9.69 4.32 25.48
CA LEU A 343 9.42 3.20 24.57
C LEU A 343 8.34 2.19 25.02
N PHE A 344 8.03 2.16 26.32
CA PHE A 344 7.16 1.20 26.99
C PHE A 344 5.92 1.85 27.67
N GLU A 345 5.74 3.17 27.60
CA GLU A 345 4.50 3.89 28.00
C GLU A 345 3.41 3.72 26.92
N PRO A 346 2.12 4.15 27.10
CA PRO A 346 0.98 3.61 26.34
C PRO A 346 1.01 4.05 24.87
N SER A 347 1.87 3.40 24.11
CA SER A 347 1.96 3.46 22.67
C SER A 347 0.67 2.89 22.10
N PRO A 348 0.15 3.48 21.02
CA PRO A 348 -1.03 2.94 20.37
C PRO A 348 -0.78 1.48 19.97
N ARG A 349 -1.82 0.65 20.09
CA ARG A 349 -1.80 -0.74 19.61
C ARG A 349 -1.27 -0.79 18.19
N PRO A 350 -0.26 -1.61 17.86
CA PRO A 350 0.20 -1.77 16.49
C PRO A 350 -0.98 -2.14 15.58
N VAL A 351 -0.98 -1.60 14.37
CA VAL A 351 -2.01 -1.93 13.38
C VAL A 351 -1.34 -2.36 12.09
N VAL A 352 -1.99 -3.26 11.37
CA VAL A 352 -1.58 -3.66 10.04
C VAL A 352 -2.48 -2.98 9.02
N GLY A 353 -1.85 -2.30 8.07
CA GLY A 353 -2.54 -1.43 7.13
C GLY A 353 -1.64 -0.32 6.60
N PHE A 354 -2.25 0.80 6.25
CA PHE A 354 -1.56 2.03 5.83
C PHE A 354 -2.44 3.26 6.07
N TRP A 355 -1.80 4.41 6.23
CA TRP A 355 -2.45 5.71 6.24
C TRP A 355 -2.57 6.28 4.84
N LEU A 356 -3.66 7.01 4.62
CA LEU A 356 -3.84 7.89 3.47
C LEU A 356 -4.13 9.30 3.96
N PHE A 357 -3.20 10.21 3.70
CA PHE A 357 -3.36 11.62 3.93
C PHE A 357 -3.88 12.32 2.67
N PRO A 358 -4.64 13.42 2.81
CA PRO A 358 -4.90 14.32 1.69
C PRO A 358 -3.57 14.85 1.11
N MET A 359 -3.52 15.12 -0.19
CA MET A 359 -2.32 15.68 -0.85
C MET A 359 -1.87 16.99 -0.20
N GLU A 360 -2.81 17.79 0.28
CA GLU A 360 -2.61 19.07 0.95
C GLU A 360 -1.75 18.95 2.21
N SER A 361 -1.68 17.75 2.82
CA SER A 361 -0.82 17.47 3.98
C SER A 361 0.68 17.48 3.65
N VAL A 362 1.05 17.33 2.38
CA VAL A 362 2.46 17.25 1.96
C VAL A 362 2.93 18.46 1.15
N PHE A 363 2.01 19.20 0.52
CA PHE A 363 2.27 20.50 -0.11
C PHE A 363 0.94 21.22 -0.40
N THR A 364 1.00 22.54 -0.47
CA THR A 364 -0.11 23.39 -0.91
C THR A 364 -0.04 23.62 -2.43
N PRO A 365 -1.16 23.91 -3.12
CA PRO A 365 -1.11 24.24 -4.55
C PRO A 365 -0.17 25.41 -4.90
N ALA A 366 0.07 26.35 -3.97
CA ALA A 366 1.03 27.44 -4.15
C ALA A 366 2.49 26.95 -4.24
N ASP A 367 2.80 25.80 -3.64
CA ASP A 367 4.12 25.16 -3.72
C ASP A 367 4.44 24.57 -5.10
N LEU A 368 3.46 24.50 -6.02
CA LEU A 368 3.64 23.99 -7.39
C LEU A 368 4.38 24.99 -8.30
N ASN A 369 4.45 26.27 -7.91
CA ASN A 369 5.02 27.36 -8.72
C ASN A 369 6.49 27.66 -8.40
N LEU A 370 7.12 26.91 -7.49
CA LEU A 370 8.54 27.07 -7.20
C LEU A 370 9.34 26.33 -8.27
N ASP A 371 9.91 27.10 -9.20
CA ASP A 371 10.88 26.60 -10.18
C ASP A 371 11.96 25.78 -9.48
N ASP A 372 12.16 24.58 -10.01
CA ASP A 372 13.22 23.65 -9.63
C ASP A 372 14.57 24.27 -10.03
N THR A 373 15.09 25.18 -9.20
CA THR A 373 16.44 25.73 -9.35
C THR A 373 17.53 24.66 -9.15
N GLY A 374 17.17 23.37 -9.05
CA GLY A 374 18.11 22.26 -8.84
C GLY A 374 18.81 22.31 -7.46
N ILE A 375 18.51 23.33 -6.64
CA ILE A 375 18.98 23.43 -5.28
C ILE A 375 18.02 22.59 -4.43
N VAL A 376 18.46 21.38 -4.11
CA VAL A 376 17.87 20.53 -3.08
C VAL A 376 18.01 21.25 -1.74
N LEU A 377 17.11 22.19 -1.45
CA LEU A 377 16.97 22.70 -0.09
C LEU A 377 16.72 21.49 0.82
N PRO A 378 17.32 21.44 2.02
CA PRO A 378 17.11 20.35 2.96
C PRO A 378 15.64 20.33 3.37
N HIS A 379 14.83 19.52 2.66
CA HIS A 379 13.42 19.39 2.96
C HIS A 379 13.26 18.70 4.32
N PRO A 380 12.46 19.24 5.25
CA PRO A 380 12.29 18.63 6.54
C PRO A 380 11.69 17.23 6.35
N LYS A 381 12.42 16.20 6.78
CA LYS A 381 12.02 14.81 6.62
C LYS A 381 10.77 14.48 7.46
N THR A 382 10.52 15.28 8.48
CA THR A 382 9.37 15.26 9.38
C THR A 382 8.52 16.51 9.16
N VAL A 383 7.20 16.37 9.28
CA VAL A 383 6.26 17.50 9.28
C VAL A 383 5.17 17.28 10.30
N ASP A 384 4.58 18.39 10.75
CA ASP A 384 3.35 18.38 11.50
C ASP A 384 2.17 18.14 10.54
N MET A 385 1.47 17.03 10.75
CA MET A 385 0.26 16.64 10.04
C MET A 385 -0.98 16.65 10.94
N SER A 386 -0.91 17.28 12.13
CA SER A 386 -2.03 17.32 13.09
C SER A 386 -3.31 17.92 12.51
N GLN A 387 -3.18 18.85 11.57
CA GLN A 387 -4.31 19.46 10.84
C GLN A 387 -4.93 18.53 9.77
N HIS A 388 -4.30 17.39 9.50
CA HIS A 388 -4.68 16.48 8.42
C HIS A 388 -4.77 15.03 8.93
N MET A 389 -5.84 14.73 9.68
CA MET A 389 -6.08 13.38 10.18
C MET A 389 -6.09 12.35 9.02
N PRO A 390 -5.27 11.29 9.10
CA PRO A 390 -5.20 10.30 8.03
C PRO A 390 -6.38 9.34 8.08
N LYS A 391 -6.85 8.92 6.90
CA LYS A 391 -7.69 7.72 6.80
C LYS A 391 -6.85 6.50 7.12
N LEU A 392 -7.38 5.56 7.90
CA LEU A 392 -6.74 4.28 8.17
C LEU A 392 -7.30 3.21 7.23
N CYS A 393 -6.47 2.72 6.31
CA CYS A 393 -6.76 1.54 5.52
C CYS A 393 -6.36 0.30 6.33
N LEU A 394 -7.31 -0.24 7.08
CA LEU A 394 -7.15 -1.35 8.00
C LEU A 394 -7.15 -2.68 7.24
N ALA A 395 -6.05 -3.42 7.26
CA ALA A 395 -5.97 -4.72 6.58
C ALA A 395 -6.94 -5.74 7.20
N ASN A 396 -7.61 -6.52 6.35
CA ASN A 396 -8.49 -7.59 6.79
C ASN A 396 -7.65 -8.82 7.12
N ILE A 397 -7.07 -8.82 8.33
CA ILE A 397 -6.28 -9.94 8.83
C ILE A 397 -7.23 -11.06 9.28
N TYR A 398 -7.16 -12.18 8.56
CA TYR A 398 -7.84 -13.42 8.89
C TYR A 398 -6.85 -14.40 9.53
#